data_AF-A0AA38H8D7-F1
#
_entry.id   AF-A0AA38H8D7-F1
#
_cell.length_a   1.000
_cell.length_b   1.000
_cell.length_c   1.000
_cell.angle_alpha   90.00
_cell.angle_beta   90.00
_cell.angle_gamma   90.00
#
_symmetry.space_group_name_H-M   'P 1'
#
loop_
_entity.id
_entity.type
_entity.pdbx_description
1 polymer ?
#
loop_
_entity_poly.entity_id
_entity_poly.type
_entity_poly.pdbx_seq_one_letter_code
_entity_poly.pdbx_strand_id
1 'polypeptide(L)'
;MDKEYSIDNMDEHYLTIIDNMMNLDMMYEATDFTGNPRYAAIANSQAEKSSDTHVRPDGTTFHVVNMDQKTGKALELMTAQGYADDSCWARGQAWAIYGYAQCALRTGRQDFTDICRKLSDVFLSLLPESGVPWWDFSAPRPCPYDASAATIAACGLLKLSRLLSKSDPTSAEKYLARAFKLIEDTLRECAAPAAKLEGGSVDFGKGGWETILMHSTINGNPKATRQFMDHGLIYADYYLLEFGNEALKMQKAAQANGHAE
;
A
#
# COMPACT_ATOMS: atom_id res chain seq x y z
N MET A 1 0.16 29.33 0.44
CA MET A 1 -0.94 29.11 -0.53
C MET A 1 -2.12 28.70 0.31
N ASP A 2 -3.01 29.66 0.53
CA ASP A 2 -3.96 29.75 1.63
C ASP A 2 -5.21 28.92 1.33
N LYS A 3 -5.13 27.61 1.54
CA LYS A 3 -6.34 26.77 1.59
C LYS A 3 -6.59 26.44 3.05
N GLU A 4 -7.48 27.22 3.66
CA GLU A 4 -7.81 27.12 5.07
C GLU A 4 -8.82 25.98 5.28
N TYR A 5 -8.33 24.73 5.17
CA TYR A 5 -9.07 23.57 5.64
C TYR A 5 -9.03 23.57 7.16
N SER A 6 -10.16 23.88 7.80
CA SER A 6 -10.24 24.04 9.25
C SER A 6 -11.43 23.26 9.79
N ILE A 7 -11.50 23.16 11.12
CA ILE A 7 -12.65 22.56 11.79
C ILE A 7 -13.95 23.36 11.53
N ASP A 8 -13.81 24.64 11.14
CA ASP A 8 -14.92 25.57 11.00
C ASP A 8 -15.62 25.48 9.63
N ASN A 9 -15.05 24.78 8.65
CA ASN A 9 -15.63 24.57 7.31
C ASN A 9 -15.74 23.10 6.89
N MET A 10 -15.84 22.20 7.88
CA MET A 10 -16.07 20.77 7.64
C MET A 10 -17.41 20.46 6.98
N ASP A 11 -18.35 21.42 6.97
CA ASP A 11 -19.65 21.31 6.28
C ASP A 11 -19.56 21.52 4.76
N GLU A 12 -18.44 22.07 4.29
CA GLU A 12 -18.13 22.33 2.88
C GLU A 12 -17.04 21.39 2.36
N HIS A 13 -16.12 20.96 3.22
CA HIS A 13 -14.94 20.19 2.85
C HIS A 13 -14.82 18.89 3.65
N TYR A 14 -14.71 17.78 2.93
CA TYR A 14 -14.46 16.47 3.49
C TYR A 14 -13.22 15.86 2.84
N LEU A 15 -12.10 15.83 3.56
CA LEU A 15 -10.84 15.28 3.06
C LEU A 15 -10.84 13.76 3.23
N THR A 16 -10.56 13.07 2.14
CA THR A 16 -10.37 11.63 2.10
C THR A 16 -8.97 11.33 1.57
N ILE A 17 -8.37 10.23 2.05
CA ILE A 17 -7.03 9.82 1.63
C ILE A 17 -7.04 8.37 1.15
N ILE A 18 -6.18 8.04 0.20
CA ILE A 18 -6.10 6.68 -0.35
C ILE A 18 -5.75 5.62 0.72
N ASP A 19 -5.04 6.01 1.77
CA ASP A 19 -4.71 5.19 2.95
C ASP A 19 -5.96 4.68 3.67
N ASN A 20 -7.12 5.35 3.52
CA ASN A 20 -8.38 4.86 4.08
C ASN A 20 -8.76 3.48 3.54
N MET A 21 -8.28 3.09 2.35
CA MET A 21 -8.46 1.73 1.81
C MET A 21 -7.93 0.65 2.75
N MET A 22 -6.90 0.94 3.56
CA MET A 22 -6.32 0.01 4.52
C MET A 22 -7.20 -0.20 5.77
N ASN A 23 -8.12 0.73 6.03
CA ASN A 23 -8.98 0.72 7.22
C ASN A 23 -10.31 0.01 6.97
N LEU A 24 -10.64 -0.30 5.71
CA LEU A 24 -11.92 -0.90 5.33
C LEU A 24 -12.06 -2.33 5.85
N ASP A 25 -10.95 -3.04 6.05
CA ASP A 25 -10.95 -4.41 6.56
C ASP A 25 -11.59 -4.51 7.95
N MET A 26 -11.38 -3.51 8.80
CA MET A 26 -12.01 -3.40 10.11
C MET A 26 -13.54 -3.35 10.02
N MET A 27 -14.09 -2.74 8.97
CA MET A 27 -15.53 -2.64 8.76
C MET A 27 -16.13 -3.96 8.24
N TYR A 28 -15.38 -4.71 7.44
CA TYR A 28 -15.76 -6.07 7.08
C TYR A 28 -15.73 -6.99 8.31
N GLU A 29 -14.67 -6.93 9.13
CA GLU A 29 -14.60 -7.65 10.41
C GLU A 29 -15.74 -7.30 11.36
N ALA A 30 -16.13 -6.02 11.46
CA ALA A 30 -17.28 -5.62 12.27
C ALA A 30 -18.60 -6.24 11.76
N THR A 31 -18.74 -6.45 10.45
CA THR A 31 -19.88 -7.18 9.88
C THR A 31 -19.84 -8.64 10.31
N ASP A 32 -18.69 -9.31 10.18
CA ASP A 32 -18.52 -10.71 10.54
C ASP A 32 -18.79 -10.94 12.04
N PHE A 33 -18.31 -10.03 12.90
CA PHE A 33 -18.47 -10.11 14.35
C PHE A 33 -19.90 -9.83 14.82
N THR A 34 -20.58 -8.86 14.22
CA THR A 34 -21.90 -8.40 14.70
C THR A 34 -23.09 -8.99 13.93
N GLY A 35 -22.83 -9.56 12.75
CA GLY A 35 -23.87 -9.93 11.78
C GLY A 35 -24.56 -8.73 11.12
N ASN A 36 -24.16 -7.48 11.40
CA ASN A 36 -24.78 -6.29 10.83
C ASN A 36 -24.14 -5.90 9.48
N PRO A 37 -24.85 -6.06 8.34
CA PRO A 37 -24.28 -5.82 7.01
C PRO A 37 -23.96 -4.36 6.72
N ARG A 38 -24.39 -3.42 7.58
CA ARG A 38 -24.15 -1.99 7.40
C ARG A 38 -22.65 -1.65 7.33
N TYR A 39 -21.80 -2.34 8.10
CA TYR A 39 -20.37 -2.01 8.11
C TYR A 39 -19.70 -2.38 6.77
N ALA A 40 -19.99 -3.57 6.22
CA ALA A 40 -19.53 -3.97 4.90
C ALA A 40 -20.09 -3.06 3.80
N ALA A 41 -21.34 -2.60 3.91
CA ALA A 41 -21.91 -1.63 2.97
C ALA A 41 -21.16 -0.30 2.98
N ILE A 42 -20.75 0.20 4.15
CA ILE A 42 -19.92 1.41 4.27
C ILE A 42 -18.54 1.18 3.63
N ALA A 43 -17.92 0.03 3.89
CA ALA A 43 -16.63 -0.33 3.31
C ALA A 43 -16.68 -0.38 1.77
N ASN A 44 -17.70 -1.04 1.21
CA ASN A 44 -17.92 -1.11 -0.23
C ASN A 44 -18.11 0.29 -0.84
N SER A 45 -18.97 1.11 -0.23
CA SER A 45 -19.23 2.46 -0.71
C SER A 45 -17.98 3.34 -0.69
N GLN A 46 -17.13 3.21 0.34
CA GLN A 46 -15.86 3.93 0.39
C GLN A 46 -14.89 3.43 -0.70
N ALA A 47 -14.78 2.11 -0.92
CA ALA A 47 -13.91 1.55 -1.97
C ALA A 47 -14.33 1.99 -3.38
N GLU A 48 -15.64 1.99 -3.67
CA GLU A 48 -16.21 2.50 -4.93
C GLU A 48 -15.91 3.99 -5.09
N LYS A 49 -16.11 4.77 -4.01
CA LYS A 49 -15.87 6.21 -4.09
C LYS A 49 -14.41 6.54 -4.30
N SER A 50 -13.51 5.80 -3.65
CA SER A 50 -12.07 5.91 -3.85
C SER A 50 -11.68 5.60 -5.30
N SER A 51 -12.35 4.64 -5.98
CA SER A 51 -12.00 4.32 -7.37
C SER A 51 -12.39 5.43 -8.33
N ASP A 52 -13.51 6.09 -8.08
CA ASP A 52 -14.00 7.19 -8.92
C ASP A 52 -13.18 8.48 -8.76
N THR A 53 -12.52 8.65 -7.62
CA THR A 53 -11.93 9.95 -7.23
C THR A 53 -10.42 9.91 -7.08
N HIS A 54 -9.86 8.85 -6.52
CA HIS A 54 -8.42 8.75 -6.25
C HIS A 54 -7.68 8.02 -7.36
N VAL A 55 -8.31 7.08 -8.06
CA VAL A 55 -7.65 6.32 -9.15
C VAL A 55 -7.73 7.10 -10.46
N ARG A 56 -6.58 7.43 -11.02
CA ARG A 56 -6.47 8.17 -12.28
C ARG A 56 -6.79 7.27 -13.49
N PRO A 57 -7.14 7.86 -14.65
CA PRO A 57 -7.33 7.10 -15.89
C PRO A 57 -6.11 6.25 -16.28
N ASP A 58 -4.90 6.72 -16.02
CA ASP A 58 -3.65 5.99 -16.27
C ASP A 58 -3.33 4.88 -15.25
N GLY A 59 -4.13 4.76 -14.18
CA GLY A 59 -3.96 3.76 -13.12
C GLY A 59 -2.95 4.13 -12.03
N THR A 60 -2.50 5.38 -11.98
CA THR A 60 -1.84 5.97 -10.80
C THR A 60 -2.89 6.50 -9.80
N THR A 61 -2.48 6.92 -8.60
CA THR A 61 -3.40 7.46 -7.59
C THR A 61 -3.07 8.89 -7.15
N PHE A 62 -4.11 9.68 -6.94
CA PHE A 62 -4.05 10.85 -6.06
C PHE A 62 -3.96 10.37 -4.61
N HIS A 63 -3.30 11.16 -3.77
CA HIS A 63 -3.21 10.86 -2.35
C HIS A 63 -4.44 11.37 -1.60
N VAL A 64 -4.76 12.66 -1.73
CA VAL A 64 -5.83 13.32 -0.98
C VAL A 64 -6.88 13.85 -1.96
N VAL A 65 -8.15 13.62 -1.66
CA VAL A 65 -9.26 14.24 -2.37
C VAL A 65 -10.10 15.04 -1.40
N ASN A 66 -10.31 16.32 -1.72
CA ASN A 66 -11.30 17.15 -1.03
C ASN A 66 -12.66 16.96 -1.69
N MET A 67 -13.63 16.53 -0.91
CA MET A 67 -14.98 16.23 -1.33
C MET A 67 -15.95 17.29 -0.84
N ASP A 68 -16.90 17.66 -1.69
CA ASP A 68 -18.08 18.42 -1.28
C ASP A 68 -18.95 17.52 -0.37
N GLN A 69 -19.15 17.93 0.88
CA GLN A 69 -19.82 17.08 1.87
C GLN A 69 -21.30 16.82 1.54
N LYS A 70 -21.96 17.73 0.80
CA LYS A 70 -23.39 17.64 0.47
C LYS A 70 -23.64 16.74 -0.74
N THR A 71 -22.77 16.80 -1.73
CA THR A 71 -22.94 16.15 -3.04
C THR A 71 -22.02 14.96 -3.26
N GLY A 72 -20.95 14.83 -2.47
CA GLY A 72 -19.91 13.82 -2.64
C GLY A 72 -19.13 14.00 -3.95
N LYS A 73 -19.07 15.20 -4.53
CA LYS A 73 -18.24 15.48 -5.70
C LYS A 73 -16.82 15.83 -5.28
N ALA A 74 -15.83 15.38 -6.04
CA ALA A 74 -14.46 15.82 -5.84
C ALA A 74 -14.35 17.30 -6.22
N LEU A 75 -13.91 18.11 -5.26
CA LEU A 75 -13.61 19.54 -5.42
C LEU A 75 -12.15 19.72 -5.82
N GLU A 76 -11.25 19.00 -5.16
CA GLU A 76 -9.81 19.11 -5.39
C GLU A 76 -9.10 17.76 -5.27
N LEU A 77 -8.04 17.61 -6.07
CA LEU A 77 -7.19 16.43 -6.15
C LEU A 77 -5.78 16.86 -5.78
N MET A 78 -5.22 16.28 -4.72
CA MET A 78 -4.06 16.85 -4.03
C MET A 78 -3.11 15.76 -3.51
N THR A 79 -2.00 16.22 -2.93
CA THR A 79 -1.16 15.39 -2.08
C THR A 79 -0.75 16.06 -0.78
N ALA A 80 -0.73 15.29 0.31
CA ALA A 80 -0.14 15.71 1.58
C ALA A 80 1.30 15.23 1.77
N GLN A 81 1.65 14.08 1.19
CA GLN A 81 2.95 13.41 1.39
C GLN A 81 3.76 13.14 0.12
N GLY A 82 3.12 13.19 -1.05
CA GLY A 82 3.76 13.02 -2.36
C GLY A 82 4.49 14.27 -2.82
N TYR A 83 5.20 14.16 -3.93
CA TYR A 83 6.01 15.23 -4.50
C TYR A 83 5.18 16.41 -5.03
N ALA A 84 4.10 16.13 -5.76
CA ALA A 84 3.20 17.13 -6.33
C ALA A 84 1.76 16.59 -6.37
N ASP A 85 0.78 17.47 -6.54
CA ASP A 85 -0.64 17.08 -6.56
C ASP A 85 -0.95 16.09 -7.70
N ASP A 86 -0.20 16.18 -8.81
CA ASP A 86 -0.26 15.30 -9.97
C ASP A 86 0.83 14.20 -9.98
N SER A 87 1.66 14.09 -8.93
CA SER A 87 2.64 13.01 -8.82
C SER A 87 2.01 11.68 -8.40
N CYS A 88 2.78 10.60 -8.53
CA CYS A 88 2.42 9.27 -8.05
C CYS A 88 3.27 8.90 -6.84
N TRP A 89 2.75 9.20 -5.65
CA TRP A 89 3.38 8.81 -4.38
C TRP A 89 3.34 7.29 -4.23
N ALA A 90 4.51 6.66 -4.13
CA ALA A 90 4.62 5.20 -4.29
C ALA A 90 3.85 4.43 -3.22
N ARG A 91 3.86 4.91 -1.97
CA ARG A 91 3.09 4.26 -0.89
C ARG A 91 1.58 4.46 -1.03
N GLY A 92 1.13 5.61 -1.55
CA GLY A 92 -0.29 5.81 -1.87
C GLY A 92 -0.79 4.83 -2.93
N GLN A 93 0.04 4.56 -3.96
CA GLN A 93 -0.24 3.51 -4.94
C GLN A 93 -0.29 2.12 -4.27
N ALA A 94 0.66 1.83 -3.38
CA ALA A 94 0.71 0.56 -2.66
C ALA A 94 -0.50 0.33 -1.74
N TRP A 95 -0.98 1.37 -1.05
CA TRP A 95 -2.21 1.32 -0.26
C TRP A 95 -3.43 0.96 -1.10
N ALA A 96 -3.54 1.54 -2.29
CA ALA A 96 -4.61 1.19 -3.22
C ALA A 96 -4.51 -0.27 -3.66
N ILE A 97 -3.31 -0.75 -4.04
CA ILE A 97 -3.10 -2.14 -4.45
C ILE A 97 -3.53 -3.11 -3.34
N TYR A 98 -3.02 -2.93 -2.13
CA TYR A 98 -3.36 -3.79 -0.99
C TYR A 98 -4.85 -3.68 -0.66
N GLY A 99 -5.37 -2.47 -0.53
CA GLY A 99 -6.73 -2.23 -0.08
C GLY A 99 -7.78 -2.77 -1.04
N TYR A 100 -7.59 -2.63 -2.37
CA TYR A 100 -8.50 -3.24 -3.34
C TYR A 100 -8.37 -4.75 -3.38
N ALA A 101 -7.16 -5.32 -3.22
CA ALA A 101 -7.01 -6.77 -3.09
C ALA A 101 -7.76 -7.31 -1.86
N GLN A 102 -7.69 -6.59 -0.73
CA GLN A 102 -8.37 -6.95 0.50
C GLN A 102 -9.91 -6.82 0.36
N CYS A 103 -10.40 -5.74 -0.25
CA CYS A 103 -11.83 -5.58 -0.55
C CYS A 103 -12.34 -6.69 -1.48
N ALA A 104 -11.57 -7.04 -2.52
CA ALA A 104 -11.92 -8.12 -3.43
C ALA A 104 -11.97 -9.49 -2.71
N LEU A 105 -11.03 -9.78 -1.81
CA LEU A 105 -11.05 -11.00 -0.99
C LEU A 105 -12.29 -11.08 -0.08
N ARG A 106 -12.68 -9.95 0.53
CA ARG A 106 -13.84 -9.88 1.43
C ARG A 106 -15.18 -10.02 0.72
N THR A 107 -15.26 -9.57 -0.53
CA THR A 107 -16.54 -9.39 -1.22
C THR A 107 -16.73 -10.32 -2.42
N GLY A 108 -15.65 -10.89 -2.97
CA GLY A 108 -15.66 -11.63 -4.23
C GLY A 108 -15.94 -10.76 -5.46
N ARG A 109 -15.88 -9.43 -5.33
CA ARG A 109 -16.20 -8.49 -6.41
C ARG A 109 -15.12 -8.42 -7.49
N GLN A 110 -15.53 -8.65 -8.73
CA GLN A 110 -14.62 -8.63 -9.88
C GLN A 110 -14.11 -7.21 -10.18
N ASP A 111 -14.94 -6.18 -10.04
CA ASP A 111 -14.54 -4.79 -10.28
C ASP A 111 -13.41 -4.35 -9.35
N PHE A 112 -13.42 -4.76 -8.07
CA PHE A 112 -12.31 -4.51 -7.15
C PHE A 112 -11.03 -5.28 -7.54
N THR A 113 -11.18 -6.51 -8.07
CA THR A 113 -10.05 -7.29 -8.60
C THR A 113 -9.43 -6.60 -9.81
N ASP A 114 -10.25 -6.07 -10.72
CA ASP A 114 -9.81 -5.38 -11.93
C ASP A 114 -9.08 -4.07 -11.60
N ILE A 115 -9.59 -3.30 -10.62
CA ILE A 115 -8.92 -2.10 -10.11
C ILE A 115 -7.56 -2.47 -9.51
N CYS A 116 -7.50 -3.48 -8.66
CA CYS A 116 -6.24 -3.95 -8.06
C CYS A 116 -5.22 -4.37 -9.14
N ARG A 117 -5.67 -5.10 -10.17
CA ARG A 117 -4.84 -5.50 -11.32
C ARG A 117 -4.27 -4.29 -12.05
N LYS A 118 -5.11 -3.31 -12.38
CA LYS A 118 -4.69 -2.06 -13.04
C LYS A 118 -3.63 -1.32 -12.22
N LEU A 119 -3.88 -1.12 -10.93
CA LEU A 119 -2.95 -0.43 -10.02
C LEU A 119 -1.61 -1.16 -9.91
N SER A 120 -1.67 -2.50 -9.87
CA SER A 120 -0.50 -3.38 -9.76
C SER A 120 0.38 -3.32 -11.01
N ASP A 121 -0.23 -3.43 -12.20
CA ASP A 121 0.52 -3.37 -13.46
C ASP A 121 1.23 -2.02 -13.63
N VAL A 122 0.56 -0.92 -13.28
CA VAL A 122 1.17 0.43 -13.31
C VAL A 122 2.32 0.55 -12.32
N PHE A 123 2.12 0.15 -11.05
CA PHE A 123 3.19 0.19 -10.05
C PHE A 123 4.43 -0.59 -10.49
N LEU A 124 4.24 -1.81 -10.99
CA LEU A 124 5.33 -2.65 -11.48
C LEU A 124 6.05 -2.04 -12.69
N SER A 125 5.34 -1.32 -13.56
CA SER A 125 5.93 -0.63 -14.72
C SER A 125 6.78 0.59 -14.35
N LEU A 126 6.56 1.17 -13.17
CA LEU A 126 7.25 2.37 -12.69
C LEU A 126 8.47 2.05 -11.81
N LEU A 127 8.72 0.77 -11.51
CA LEU A 127 9.86 0.36 -10.70
C LEU A 127 11.20 0.66 -11.43
N PRO A 128 12.21 1.16 -10.71
CA PRO A 128 13.55 1.33 -11.26
C PRO A 128 14.27 -0.02 -11.42
N GLU A 129 15.48 0.01 -11.99
CA GLU A 129 16.33 -1.18 -12.18
C GLU A 129 16.62 -1.93 -10.88
N SER A 130 16.75 -1.21 -9.75
CA SER A 130 16.92 -1.83 -8.43
C SER A 130 15.71 -2.66 -7.99
N GLY A 131 14.55 -2.49 -8.61
CA GLY A 131 13.29 -3.17 -8.27
C GLY A 131 12.58 -2.60 -7.04
N VAL A 132 13.19 -1.67 -6.31
CA VAL A 132 12.59 -1.00 -5.14
C VAL A 132 12.04 0.36 -5.57
N PRO A 133 10.76 0.70 -5.29
CA PRO A 133 10.18 1.96 -5.69
C PRO A 133 10.94 3.14 -5.07
N TRP A 134 11.10 4.20 -5.85
CA TRP A 134 11.37 5.52 -5.30
C TRP A 134 10.20 5.96 -4.42
N TRP A 135 10.44 6.86 -3.45
CA TRP A 135 9.36 7.34 -2.58
C TRP A 135 8.18 7.98 -3.33
N ASP A 136 8.47 8.58 -4.49
CA ASP A 136 7.50 9.09 -5.44
C ASP A 136 8.05 8.87 -6.87
N PHE A 137 7.20 8.34 -7.75
CA PHE A 137 7.60 7.97 -9.10
C PHE A 137 7.90 9.19 -10.00
N SER A 138 7.42 10.37 -9.64
CA SER A 138 7.62 11.63 -10.39
C SER A 138 8.65 12.57 -9.74
N ALA A 139 9.16 12.25 -8.54
CA ALA A 139 10.15 13.09 -7.87
C ALA A 139 11.48 13.18 -8.66
N PRO A 140 12.17 14.34 -8.62
CA PRO A 140 13.49 14.50 -9.21
C PRO A 140 14.49 13.48 -8.65
N ARG A 141 15.39 13.01 -9.51
CA ARG A 141 16.46 12.07 -9.13
C ARG A 141 17.80 12.80 -8.91
N PRO A 142 18.70 12.28 -8.05
CA PRO A 142 18.49 11.12 -7.17
C PRO A 142 17.56 11.48 -6.00
N CYS A 143 16.80 10.49 -5.51
CA CYS A 143 15.97 10.61 -4.32
C CYS A 143 15.96 9.27 -3.57
N PRO A 144 15.49 9.18 -2.31
CA PRO A 144 15.48 7.91 -1.61
C PRO A 144 14.41 6.95 -2.13
N TYR A 145 14.60 5.68 -1.81
CA TYR A 145 13.58 4.65 -1.98
C TYR A 145 12.44 4.81 -0.97
N ASP A 146 11.43 3.97 -1.13
CA ASP A 146 10.48 3.69 -0.08
C ASP A 146 10.23 2.19 0.09
N ALA A 147 11.04 1.57 0.96
CA ALA A 147 10.93 0.14 1.28
C ALA A 147 9.51 -0.23 1.78
N SER A 148 8.84 0.68 2.48
CA SER A 148 7.46 0.46 2.91
C SER A 148 6.49 0.26 1.74
N ALA A 149 6.53 1.12 0.72
CA ALA A 149 5.70 0.96 -0.48
C ALA A 149 5.95 -0.40 -1.16
N ALA A 150 7.20 -0.85 -1.17
CA ALA A 150 7.58 -2.14 -1.75
C ALA A 150 6.91 -3.31 -1.01
N THR A 151 7.01 -3.35 0.33
CA THR A 151 6.46 -4.47 1.12
C THR A 151 4.94 -4.49 1.12
N ILE A 152 4.30 -3.31 1.17
CA ILE A 152 2.83 -3.17 1.05
C ILE A 152 2.36 -3.70 -0.31
N ALA A 153 2.99 -3.25 -1.40
CA ALA A 153 2.62 -3.68 -2.75
C ALA A 153 2.84 -5.19 -2.92
N ALA A 154 3.93 -5.74 -2.38
CA ALA A 154 4.17 -7.19 -2.41
C ALA A 154 3.05 -7.98 -1.72
N CYS A 155 2.58 -7.54 -0.54
CA CYS A 155 1.43 -8.15 0.12
C CYS A 155 0.16 -8.07 -0.75
N GLY A 156 -0.10 -6.93 -1.39
CA GLY A 156 -1.24 -6.77 -2.29
C GLY A 156 -1.16 -7.66 -3.54
N LEU A 157 0.03 -7.78 -4.16
CA LEU A 157 0.29 -8.67 -5.29
C LEU A 157 0.09 -10.15 -4.93
N LEU A 158 0.50 -10.55 -3.72
CA LEU A 158 0.27 -11.91 -3.21
C LEU A 158 -1.24 -12.19 -3.05
N LYS A 159 -2.01 -11.22 -2.51
CA LYS A 159 -3.47 -11.33 -2.42
C LYS A 159 -4.14 -11.38 -3.80
N LEU A 160 -3.69 -10.55 -4.74
CA LEU A 160 -4.16 -10.57 -6.13
C LEU A 160 -3.89 -11.92 -6.81
N SER A 161 -2.71 -12.50 -6.60
CA SER A 161 -2.40 -13.85 -7.08
C SER A 161 -3.41 -14.88 -6.57
N ARG A 162 -3.76 -14.84 -5.28
CA ARG A 162 -4.78 -15.74 -4.70
C ARG A 162 -6.15 -15.56 -5.33
N LEU A 163 -6.60 -14.32 -5.53
CA LEU A 163 -7.86 -14.00 -6.20
C LEU A 163 -7.93 -14.59 -7.60
N LEU A 164 -6.82 -14.54 -8.35
CA LEU A 164 -6.74 -14.99 -9.73
C LEU A 164 -6.46 -16.50 -9.89
N SER A 165 -6.05 -17.18 -8.83
CA SER A 165 -5.56 -18.57 -8.87
C SER A 165 -6.47 -19.56 -9.61
N LYS A 166 -7.79 -19.37 -9.55
CA LYS A 166 -8.78 -20.23 -10.23
C LYS A 166 -9.20 -19.69 -11.60
N SER A 167 -9.36 -18.38 -11.74
CA SER A 167 -9.91 -17.75 -12.94
C SER A 167 -8.86 -17.44 -14.01
N ASP A 168 -7.63 -17.16 -13.60
CA ASP A 168 -6.52 -16.76 -14.45
C ASP A 168 -5.17 -17.19 -13.83
N PRO A 169 -4.84 -18.50 -13.89
CA PRO A 169 -3.66 -19.06 -13.23
C PRO A 169 -2.33 -18.47 -13.75
N THR A 170 -2.25 -18.14 -15.03
CA THR A 170 -1.05 -17.53 -15.64
C THR A 170 -0.77 -16.16 -15.04
N SER A 171 -1.79 -15.29 -14.94
CA SER A 171 -1.62 -14.01 -14.25
C SER A 171 -1.37 -14.18 -12.76
N ALA A 172 -2.00 -15.18 -12.13
CA ALA A 172 -1.76 -15.48 -10.71
C ALA A 172 -0.28 -15.81 -10.44
N GLU A 173 0.33 -16.67 -11.26
CA GLU A 173 1.76 -17.01 -11.17
C GLU A 173 2.64 -15.79 -11.43
N LYS A 174 2.33 -14.98 -12.46
CA LYS A 174 3.03 -13.73 -12.76
C LYS A 174 3.05 -12.81 -11.53
N TYR A 175 1.90 -12.53 -10.92
CA TYR A 175 1.85 -11.61 -9.77
C TYR A 175 2.52 -12.20 -8.52
N LEU A 176 2.44 -13.52 -8.31
CA LEU A 176 3.16 -14.17 -7.22
C LEU A 176 4.68 -14.02 -7.38
N ALA A 177 5.20 -14.32 -8.58
CA ALA A 177 6.63 -14.17 -8.88
C ALA A 177 7.09 -12.71 -8.70
N ARG A 178 6.27 -11.74 -9.14
CA ARG A 178 6.56 -10.31 -8.94
C ARG A 178 6.53 -9.91 -7.47
N ALA A 179 5.63 -10.47 -6.67
CA ALA A 179 5.55 -10.20 -5.24
C ALA A 179 6.82 -10.68 -4.50
N PHE A 180 7.28 -11.90 -4.78
CA PHE A 180 8.55 -12.42 -4.23
C PHE A 180 9.75 -11.61 -4.69
N LYS A 181 9.82 -11.28 -5.99
CA LYS A 181 10.92 -10.48 -6.54
C LYS A 181 11.01 -9.11 -5.86
N LEU A 182 9.87 -8.48 -5.58
CA LEU A 182 9.83 -7.19 -4.89
C LEU A 182 10.39 -7.28 -3.45
N ILE A 183 10.09 -8.36 -2.73
CA ILE A 183 10.66 -8.62 -1.40
C ILE A 183 12.15 -8.93 -1.47
N GLU A 184 12.60 -9.75 -2.42
CA GLU A 184 14.03 -10.03 -2.64
C GLU A 184 14.83 -8.76 -2.95
N ASP A 185 14.29 -7.91 -3.82
CA ASP A 185 14.90 -6.62 -4.15
C ASP A 185 14.93 -5.70 -2.94
N THR A 186 13.85 -5.62 -2.17
CA THR A 186 13.78 -4.80 -0.96
C THR A 186 14.76 -5.27 0.10
N LEU A 187 14.91 -6.58 0.30
CA LEU A 187 15.90 -7.12 1.24
C LEU A 187 17.33 -6.84 0.77
N ARG A 188 17.61 -6.95 -0.53
CA ARG A 188 18.94 -6.63 -1.07
C ARG A 188 19.30 -5.16 -0.87
N GLU A 189 18.39 -4.25 -1.20
CA GLU A 189 18.67 -2.81 -1.21
C GLU A 189 18.45 -2.15 0.16
N CYS A 190 17.61 -2.71 1.02
CA CYS A 190 17.10 -2.02 2.21
C CYS A 190 17.20 -2.82 3.51
N ALA A 191 17.73 -4.06 3.54
CA ALA A 191 17.87 -4.76 4.83
C ALA A 191 18.86 -4.06 5.77
N ALA A 192 18.42 -3.78 6.99
CA ALA A 192 19.29 -3.26 8.04
C ALA A 192 20.35 -4.30 8.45
N PRO A 193 21.53 -3.85 8.92
CA PRO A 193 22.51 -4.76 9.52
C PRO A 193 21.90 -5.56 10.67
N ALA A 194 22.33 -6.81 10.83
CA ALA A 194 21.88 -7.63 11.95
C ALA A 194 22.30 -7.02 13.28
N ALA A 195 21.31 -6.72 14.14
CA ALA A 195 21.55 -6.24 15.49
C ALA A 195 22.13 -7.34 16.39
N LYS A 196 22.91 -6.95 17.40
CA LYS A 196 23.52 -7.85 18.40
C LYS A 196 23.18 -7.39 19.81
N LEU A 197 22.98 -8.35 20.72
CA LEU A 197 22.84 -8.07 22.14
C LEU A 197 24.21 -8.25 22.82
N GLU A 198 24.82 -7.15 23.26
CA GLU A 198 26.13 -7.15 23.92
C GLU A 198 26.02 -6.41 25.26
N GLY A 199 26.38 -7.09 26.35
CA GLY A 199 26.42 -6.48 27.69
C GLY A 199 25.08 -5.92 28.22
N GLY A 200 23.94 -6.41 27.71
CA GLY A 200 22.61 -5.88 28.07
C GLY A 200 22.16 -4.66 27.26
N SER A 201 22.96 -4.22 26.29
CA SER A 201 22.62 -3.19 25.30
C SER A 201 22.51 -3.79 23.89
N VAL A 202 21.67 -3.20 23.05
CA VAL A 202 21.54 -3.59 21.65
C VAL A 202 22.49 -2.74 20.80
N ASP A 203 23.40 -3.40 20.11
CA ASP A 203 24.14 -2.82 19.00
C ASP A 203 23.33 -3.02 17.72
N PHE A 204 22.73 -1.95 17.21
CA PHE A 204 21.96 -1.95 15.96
C PHE A 204 22.83 -1.95 14.70
N GLY A 205 24.15 -2.06 14.85
CA GLY A 205 25.10 -2.07 13.75
C GLY A 205 25.21 -0.71 13.05
N LYS A 206 25.77 -0.73 11.84
CA LYS A 206 26.07 0.48 11.08
C LYS A 206 24.78 1.30 10.83
N GLY A 207 24.79 2.56 11.25
CA GLY A 207 23.69 3.50 11.04
C GLY A 207 22.63 3.50 12.14
N GLY A 208 22.68 2.54 13.09
CA GLY A 208 21.78 2.54 14.24
C GLY A 208 20.31 2.31 13.89
N TRP A 209 20.03 1.55 12.84
CA TRP A 209 18.66 1.28 12.39
C TRP A 209 17.99 0.28 13.34
N GLU A 210 16.94 0.74 14.03
CA GLU A 210 16.16 -0.12 14.93
C GLU A 210 15.16 -1.01 14.18
N THR A 211 14.91 -0.74 12.91
CA THR A 211 13.98 -1.47 12.03
C THR A 211 14.67 -2.55 11.21
N ILE A 212 13.89 -3.53 10.73
CA ILE A 212 14.38 -4.59 9.83
C ILE A 212 14.75 -4.00 8.46
N LEU A 213 13.95 -3.04 7.97
CA LEU A 213 14.18 -2.35 6.70
C LEU A 213 14.58 -0.88 6.93
N MET A 214 15.59 -0.45 6.17
CA MET A 214 16.05 0.92 5.99
C MET A 214 15.29 1.59 4.84
N HIS A 215 15.60 2.86 4.55
CA HIS A 215 15.23 3.52 3.29
C HIS A 215 13.72 3.57 2.99
N SER A 216 12.89 3.83 4.00
CA SER A 216 11.50 4.24 3.81
C SER A 216 11.33 5.76 3.86
N THR A 217 10.23 6.29 3.34
CA THR A 217 10.00 7.75 3.33
C THR A 217 8.63 8.10 3.88
N ILE A 218 8.56 8.66 5.10
CA ILE A 218 7.30 9.03 5.78
C ILE A 218 6.60 10.18 5.06
N ASN A 219 7.34 11.26 4.75
CA ASN A 219 6.80 12.42 4.05
C ASN A 219 7.92 13.11 3.26
N GLY A 220 7.82 13.12 1.93
CA GLY A 220 8.75 13.80 1.04
C GLY A 220 8.20 15.07 0.42
N ASN A 221 7.00 15.51 0.80
CA ASN A 221 6.34 16.66 0.19
C ASN A 221 7.17 17.96 0.36
N PRO A 222 7.53 18.67 -0.72
CA PRO A 222 8.26 19.93 -0.65
C PRO A 222 7.54 21.03 0.15
N LYS A 223 6.22 20.93 0.31
CA LYS A 223 5.39 21.87 1.08
C LYS A 223 5.28 21.48 2.57
N ALA A 224 5.84 20.35 3.01
CA ALA A 224 5.75 19.91 4.40
C ALA A 224 6.63 20.77 5.33
N THR A 225 6.14 21.05 6.54
CA THR A 225 6.93 21.73 7.59
C THR A 225 8.24 21.01 7.89
N ARG A 226 8.23 19.68 7.78
CA ARG A 226 9.41 18.83 7.88
C ARG A 226 9.26 17.62 6.98
N GLN A 227 10.27 17.39 6.16
CA GLN A 227 10.40 16.14 5.40
C GLN A 227 11.06 15.08 6.29
N PHE A 228 10.51 13.87 6.23
CA PHE A 228 11.02 12.68 6.92
C PHE A 228 11.23 11.61 5.85
N MET A 229 12.40 11.65 5.23
CA MET A 229 12.79 10.78 4.14
C MET A 229 14.00 9.94 4.58
N ASP A 230 14.20 8.80 3.94
CA ASP A 230 15.30 7.87 4.27
C ASP A 230 15.34 7.48 5.76
N HIS A 231 14.25 6.87 6.23
CA HIS A 231 14.00 6.54 7.63
C HIS A 231 13.55 5.09 7.81
N GLY A 232 13.79 4.51 8.99
CA GLY A 232 13.28 3.20 9.39
C GLY A 232 11.81 3.33 9.73
N LEU A 233 10.98 2.38 9.31
CA LEU A 233 9.54 2.57 9.37
C LEU A 233 8.80 1.30 9.74
N ILE A 234 8.10 1.34 10.88
CA ILE A 234 7.51 0.15 11.48
C ILE A 234 6.51 -0.57 10.58
N TYR A 235 5.78 0.16 9.73
CA TYR A 235 4.88 -0.48 8.78
C TYR A 235 5.62 -1.17 7.63
N ALA A 236 6.83 -0.73 7.24
CA ALA A 236 7.65 -1.48 6.30
C ALA A 236 7.96 -2.89 6.84
N ASP A 237 8.40 -2.94 8.10
CA ASP A 237 8.70 -4.18 8.83
C ASP A 237 7.45 -5.04 9.01
N TYR A 238 6.32 -4.42 9.40
CA TYR A 238 5.05 -5.12 9.55
C TYR A 238 4.65 -5.85 8.25
N TYR A 239 4.66 -5.16 7.10
CA TYR A 239 4.26 -5.78 5.84
C TYR A 239 5.30 -6.78 5.32
N LEU A 240 6.59 -6.61 5.63
CA LEU A 240 7.59 -7.64 5.38
C LEU A 240 7.26 -8.94 6.14
N LEU A 241 6.92 -8.81 7.43
CA LEU A 241 6.54 -9.95 8.27
C LEU A 241 5.20 -10.56 7.86
N GLU A 242 4.21 -9.74 7.47
CA GLU A 242 2.94 -10.23 6.91
C GLU A 242 3.22 -11.08 5.66
N PHE A 243 4.02 -10.56 4.72
CA PHE A 243 4.38 -11.30 3.52
C PHE A 243 5.04 -12.64 3.83
N GLY A 244 6.06 -12.64 4.71
CA GLY A 244 6.76 -13.86 5.10
C GLY A 244 5.82 -14.90 5.74
N ASN A 245 4.94 -14.46 6.63
CA ASN A 245 3.94 -15.34 7.26
C ASN A 245 2.97 -15.94 6.23
N GLU A 246 2.50 -15.15 5.27
CA GLU A 246 1.60 -15.63 4.21
C GLU A 246 2.30 -16.58 3.24
N ALA A 247 3.57 -16.33 2.91
CA ALA A 247 4.39 -17.22 2.10
C ALA A 247 4.60 -18.58 2.79
N LEU A 248 4.91 -18.59 4.10
CA LEU A 248 5.06 -19.82 4.88
C LEU A 248 3.75 -20.62 4.97
N LYS A 249 2.59 -19.95 5.09
CA LYS A 249 1.28 -20.62 5.03
C LYS A 249 1.05 -21.30 3.68
N MET A 250 1.39 -20.63 2.58
CA MET A 250 1.28 -21.18 1.22
C MET A 250 2.17 -22.40 1.02
N GLN A 251 3.41 -22.35 1.50
CA GLN A 251 4.34 -23.48 1.44
C GLN A 251 3.79 -24.70 2.19
N LYS A 252 3.27 -24.51 3.41
CA LYS A 252 2.65 -25.60 4.20
C LYS A 252 1.43 -26.19 3.50
N ALA A 253 0.58 -25.36 2.90
CA ALA A 253 -0.59 -25.83 2.15
C ALA A 253 -0.18 -26.67 0.92
N ALA A 254 0.86 -26.24 0.19
CA ALA A 254 1.39 -26.99 -0.95
C ALA A 254 1.97 -28.36 -0.53
N GLN A 255 2.71 -28.41 0.57
CA GLN A 255 3.26 -29.65 1.13
C GLN A 255 2.16 -30.63 1.57
N ALA A 256 1.10 -30.13 2.23
CA ALA A 256 -0.02 -30.96 2.66
C ALA A 256 -0.78 -31.58 1.47
N ASN A 257 -0.97 -30.82 0.39
CA ASN A 257 -1.64 -31.31 -0.82
C ASN A 257 -0.78 -32.31 -1.61
N GLY A 258 0.55 -32.15 -1.61
CA GLY A 258 1.49 -33.08 -2.24
C GLY A 258 1.75 -34.38 -1.47
N HIS A 259 1.09 -34.60 -0.32
CA HIS A 259 1.11 -35.87 0.42
C HIS A 259 -0.23 -36.63 0.34
N ALA A 260 -1.18 -36.12 -0.45
CA ALA A 260 -2.50 -36.71 -0.68
C ALA A 260 -2.64 -37.37 -2.07
N GLU A 261 -1.56 -37.41 -2.86
CA GLU A 261 -1.43 -38.17 -4.11
C GLU A 261 -0.50 -39.38 -3.90
#